data_AF-A0A967SVJ1-F1
#
_entry.id   AF-A0A967SVJ1-F1
#
_cell.length_a   1.000
_cell.length_b   1.000
_cell.length_c   1.000
_cell.angle_alpha   90.00
_cell.angle_beta   90.00
_cell.angle_gamma   90.00
#
_symmetry.space_group_name_H-M   'P 1'
#
loop_
_entity.id
_entity.type
_entity.pdbx_description
1 polymer ?
#
loop_
_entity_poly.entity_id
_entity_poly.type
_entity_poly.pdbx_seq_one_letter_code
_entity_poly.pdbx_strand_id
1 'polypeptide(L)' 'HGTHLTVNGMGERAGNTPLASAVAVINDFMPEVLIDVNEKALYKVSRLVSNFTGIGIPSNKPIVGDNVFTQTAG' A
#
# COMPACT_ATOMS: atom_id res chain seq x y z
N HIS A 1 3.93 -19.45 9.31
CA HIS A 1 2.75 -19.03 8.52
C HIS A 1 3.04 -17.70 7.85
N GLY A 2 2.37 -17.38 6.74
CA GLY A 2 2.56 -16.12 6.02
C GLY A 2 1.24 -15.63 5.41
N THR A 3 1.22 -14.35 5.03
CA THR A 3 0.02 -13.70 4.47
C THR A 3 0.27 -13.33 3.01
N HIS A 4 -0.72 -13.57 2.15
CA HIS A 4 -0.67 -13.13 0.76
C HIS A 4 -1.30 -11.74 0.61
N LEU A 5 -0.58 -10.84 -0.05
CA LEU A 5 -0.94 -9.44 -0.25
C LEU A 5 -0.67 -9.06 -1.70
N THR A 6 -1.27 -7.97 -2.17
CA THR A 6 -1.05 -7.47 -3.54
C THR A 6 -0.72 -5.99 -3.57
N VAL A 7 0.11 -5.59 -4.54
CA VAL A 7 0.36 -4.18 -4.80
C VAL A 7 -0.95 -3.52 -5.24
N ASN A 8 -1.24 -2.35 -4.68
CA ASN A 8 -2.45 -1.58 -4.93
C ASN A 8 -3.78 -2.27 -4.58
N GLY A 9 -3.76 -3.46 -4.00
CA GLY A 9 -4.94 -4.29 -3.79
C GLY A 9 -5.44 -4.96 -5.07
N MET A 10 -4.56 -5.21 -6.05
CA MET A 10 -4.94 -5.87 -7.32
C MET A 10 -5.56 -7.25 -7.08
N GLY A 11 -6.58 -7.59 -7.87
CA GLY A 11 -7.27 -8.88 -7.80
C GLY A 11 -8.66 -8.78 -8.41
N GLU A 12 -9.42 -9.88 -8.37
CA GLU A 12 -10.81 -9.90 -8.81
C GLU A 12 -11.72 -9.06 -7.90
N ARG A 13 -12.82 -8.54 -8.46
CA ARG A 13 -13.85 -7.78 -7.73
C ARG A 13 -13.26 -6.54 -7.04
N ALA A 14 -13.34 -6.47 -5.72
CA ALA A 14 -12.78 -5.37 -4.91
C ALA A 14 -11.26 -5.50 -4.73
N GLY A 15 -10.67 -6.63 -5.15
CA GLY A 15 -9.25 -6.89 -5.04
C GLY A 15 -8.84 -7.66 -3.77
N ASN A 16 -7.53 -7.78 -3.57
CA ASN A 16 -6.94 -8.43 -2.40
C ASN A 16 -6.46 -7.39 -1.38
N THR A 17 -6.05 -7.84 -0.20
CA THR A 17 -5.48 -6.98 0.84
C THR A 17 -4.27 -6.20 0.29
N PRO A 18 -4.26 -4.85 0.43
CA PRO A 18 -3.20 -4.02 -0.13
C PRO A 18 -1.91 -4.15 0.69
N LEU A 19 -0.81 -4.45 0.01
CA LEU A 19 0.52 -4.64 0.60
C LEU A 19 0.95 -3.45 1.47
N ALA A 20 0.80 -2.22 0.96
CA ALA A 20 1.31 -1.03 1.64
C ALA A 20 0.63 -0.79 3.00
N SER A 21 -0.69 -0.99 3.08
CA SER A 21 -1.43 -0.82 4.35
C SER A 21 -1.09 -1.92 5.36
N ALA A 22 -0.92 -3.16 4.91
CA ALA A 22 -0.53 -4.25 5.79
C ALA A 22 0.89 -4.06 6.34
N VAL A 23 1.84 -3.62 5.50
CA VAL A 23 3.22 -3.33 5.93
C VAL A 23 3.23 -2.22 6.99
N ALA A 24 2.53 -1.11 6.75
CA ALA A 24 2.44 -0.02 7.71
C ALA A 24 1.85 -0.49 9.05
N VAL A 25 0.73 -1.24 9.02
CA VAL A 25 0.11 -1.76 10.25
C VAL A 25 1.03 -2.71 11.01
N ILE A 26 1.75 -3.60 10.31
CA ILE A 26 2.68 -4.53 10.95
C ILE A 26 3.83 -3.75 11.62
N ASN A 27 4.46 -2.82 10.89
CA ASN A 27 5.57 -2.05 11.40
C ASN A 27 5.18 -1.13 12.57
N ASP A 28 3.98 -0.54 12.53
CA ASP A 28 3.54 0.45 13.53
C ASP A 28 2.92 -0.19 14.78
N PHE A 29 2.26 -1.35 14.64
CA PHE A 29 1.42 -1.92 15.71
C PHE A 29 1.77 -3.37 16.11
N MET A 30 2.72 -4.03 15.45
CA MET A 30 3.13 -5.40 15.75
C MET A 30 4.66 -5.51 15.90
N PRO A 31 5.26 -4.89 16.94
CA PRO A 31 6.71 -4.80 17.10
C PRO A 31 7.42 -6.17 17.24
N GLU A 32 6.69 -7.22 17.60
CA GLU A 32 7.18 -8.60 17.67
C GLU A 32 7.25 -9.30 16.30
N VAL A 33 6.61 -8.74 15.27
CA VAL A 33 6.57 -9.30 13.92
C VAL A 33 7.57 -8.56 13.03
N LEU A 34 8.61 -9.27 12.61
CA LEU A 34 9.59 -8.73 11.67
C LEU A 34 9.23 -9.11 10.22
N ILE A 35 9.23 -8.12 9.33
CA ILE A 35 9.04 -8.32 7.89
C ILE A 35 10.23 -7.73 7.12
N ASP A 36 10.60 -8.38 6.02
CA ASP A 36 11.72 -7.97 5.17
C ASP A 36 11.24 -7.11 3.98
N VAL A 37 10.29 -6.21 4.22
CA VAL A 37 9.74 -5.31 3.21
C VAL A 37 10.37 -3.93 3.35
N ASN A 38 11.00 -3.44 2.29
CA ASN A 38 11.48 -2.06 2.23
C ASN A 38 10.31 -1.07 2.04
N GLU A 39 9.84 -0.53 3.15
CA GLU A 39 8.71 0.42 3.21
C GLU A 39 8.93 1.66 2.32
N LYS A 40 10.16 2.15 2.20
CA LYS A 40 10.50 3.32 1.37
C LYS A 40 10.26 3.08 -0.13
N ALA A 41 10.18 1.82 -0.57
CA ALA A 41 9.93 1.47 -1.96
C ALA A 41 8.43 1.39 -2.32
N LEU A 42 7.53 1.39 -1.34
CA LEU A 42 6.10 1.11 -1.56
C LEU A 42 5.45 2.07 -2.54
N TYR A 43 5.72 3.38 -2.44
CA TYR A 43 5.18 4.37 -3.38
C TYR A 43 5.67 4.13 -4.82
N LYS A 44 6.97 3.87 -4.99
CA LYS A 44 7.56 3.60 -6.31
C LYS A 44 6.95 2.35 -6.96
N VAL A 45 6.81 1.27 -6.20
CA VAL A 45 6.22 0.01 -6.68
C VAL A 45 4.73 0.18 -6.99
N SER A 46 4.00 0.94 -6.17
CA SER A 46 2.61 1.29 -6.42
C SER A 46 2.43 2.00 -7.77
N ARG A 47 3.24 3.04 -8.05
CA ARG A 47 3.26 3.76 -9.32
C ARG A 47 3.65 2.86 -10.50
N LEU A 48 4.65 1.99 -10.32
CA LEU A 48 5.09 1.05 -11.35
C LEU A 48 3.94 0.14 -11.79
N VAL A 49 3.24 -0.48 -10.84
CA VAL A 49 2.09 -1.35 -11.13
C VAL A 49 0.96 -0.56 -11.78
N SER A 50 0.65 0.64 -11.27
CA SER A 50 -0.38 1.52 -11.87
C SER A 50 -0.08 1.84 -13.34
N ASN A 51 1.18 2.14 -13.67
CA ASN A 51 1.60 2.42 -15.04
C ASN A 51 1.46 1.20 -15.96
N PHE A 52 1.76 -0.01 -15.46
CA PHE A 52 1.65 -1.23 -16.27
C PHE A 52 0.21 -1.73 -16.43
N THR A 53 -0.64 -1.58 -15.41
CA THR A 53 -2.03 -2.06 -15.46
C THR A 53 -2.98 -1.04 -16.09
N GLY A 54 -2.57 0.24 -16.17
CA GLY A 54 -3.45 1.34 -16.56
C GLY A 54 -4.48 1.72 -15.50
N ILE A 55 -4.46 1.08 -14.33
CA ILE A 55 -5.38 1.38 -13.22
C ILE A 55 -4.73 2.44 -12.34
N GLY A 56 -5.34 3.62 -12.27
CA GLY A 56 -4.89 4.72 -11.42
C GLY A 56 -4.92 4.38 -9.93
N ILE A 57 -4.04 5.01 -9.15
CA ILE A 57 -4.07 4.96 -7.70
C ILE A 57 -5.03 6.04 -7.21
N PRO A 58 -6.08 5.70 -6.43
CA PRO A 58 -6.94 6.71 -5.82
C PRO A 58 -6.10 7.66 -4.95
N SER A 59 -6.33 8.97 -5.06
CA SER A 59 -5.56 9.99 -4.32
C SER A 59 -5.66 9.85 -2.80
N ASN A 60 -6.74 9.25 -2.31
CA ASN A 60 -6.97 8.94 -0.90
C ASN A 60 -6.59 7.51 -0.50
N LYS A 61 -5.94 6.73 -1.38
CA LYS A 61 -5.55 5.36 -1.06
C LYS A 61 -4.52 5.35 0.07
N PRO A 62 -4.75 4.63 1.19
CA PRO A 62 -3.84 4.66 2.33
C PRO A 62 -2.38 4.40 1.94
N ILE A 63 -1.47 5.16 2.55
CA ILE A 63 0.00 5.11 2.36
C ILE A 63 0.50 5.63 1.00
N VAL A 64 -0.15 5.27 -0.11
CA VAL A 64 0.38 5.51 -1.46
C VAL A 64 -0.40 6.53 -2.30
N GLY A 65 -1.53 7.03 -1.81
CA GLY A 65 -2.34 8.04 -2.48
C GLY A 65 -1.74 9.45 -2.32
N ASP A 66 -1.83 10.27 -3.37
CA ASP A 66 -1.16 11.58 -3.43
C ASP A 66 -1.64 12.59 -2.35
N ASN A 67 -2.83 12.39 -1.77
CA ASN A 67 -3.41 13.31 -0.78
C ASN A 67 -3.33 12.80 0.67
N VAL A 68 -2.81 11.60 0.92
CA VAL A 68 -2.95 10.97 2.26
C VAL A 68 -2.08 11.61 3.36
N PHE A 69 -1.10 12.42 2.98
CA PHE A 69 -0.27 13.19 3.91
C PHE A 69 -0.50 14.70 3.82
N THR A 70 -1.49 15.13 3.04
CA THR A 70 -1.85 16.53 2.88
C THR A 70 -2.98 16.88 3.84
N GLN A 71 -2.79 17.91 4.68
CA GLN A 71 -3.84 18.48 5.54
C GLN A 71 -4.26 19.85 4.98
N THR A 72 -5.49 19.96 4.48
CA THR A 72 -6.01 21.20 3.88
C THR A 72 -7.06 21.92 4.72
N ALA A 73 -7.49 21.31 5.83
CA ALA A 73 -8.37 21.93 6.81
C ALA A 73 -7.60 22.09 8.12
N GLY A 74 -7.25 23.33 8.44
CA GLY A 74 -6.79 23.79 9.75
C GLY A 74 -7.83 24.72 10.34
#